data_AF-A0AAD6APR3-F1
#
_entry.id   AF-A0AAD6APR3-F1
#
_cell.length_a   1.000
_cell.length_b   1.000
_cell.length_c   1.000
_cell.angle_alpha   90.00
_cell.angle_beta   90.00
_cell.angle_gamma   90.00
#
_symmetry.space_group_name_H-M   'P 1'
#
loop_
_entity.id
_entity.type
_entity.pdbx_description
1 polymer ?
#
loop_
_entity_poly.entity_id
_entity_poly.type
_entity_poly.pdbx_seq_one_letter_code
_entity_poly.pdbx_strand_id
1 'polypeptide(L)'
;MSEETYTYLCNKLRPAMERQDTAFRVCIPLKKRVAIALWKLATGSEYRSIGHLFGENHCDYFNCKGWHSIFLQGVVDGKGLFWNVFAGMPGSLHDAQVLRLSTLWELASRGNYLPACTRNIGGVNAGYYILGDSAYPLQNWLLKPFPDTGRLTAEQQIYNRNICRARVVVEKLLVD
;
A
#
# COMPACT_ATOMS: atom_id res chain seq x y z
N MET A 1 -10.79 8.22 -29.49
CA MET A 1 -10.32 6.83 -29.28
C MET A 1 -11.47 5.91 -29.65
N SER A 2 -11.25 4.89 -30.49
CA SER A 2 -12.31 3.94 -30.85
C SER A 2 -12.58 2.96 -29.71
N GLU A 3 -13.75 2.32 -29.74
CA GLU A 3 -14.15 1.30 -28.75
C GLU A 3 -13.21 0.08 -28.77
N GLU A 4 -12.72 -0.30 -29.94
CA GLU A 4 -11.78 -1.41 -30.13
C GLU A 4 -10.44 -1.12 -29.43
N THR A 5 -9.87 0.07 -29.66
CA THR A 5 -8.62 0.48 -29.01
C THR A 5 -8.79 0.55 -27.49
N TYR A 6 -9.92 1.07 -27.03
CA TYR A 6 -10.21 1.12 -25.60
C TYR A 6 -10.35 -0.27 -24.96
N THR A 7 -11.04 -1.19 -25.63
CA THR A 7 -11.20 -2.58 -25.17
C THR A 7 -9.86 -3.31 -25.16
N TYR A 8 -9.03 -3.09 -26.18
CA TYR A 8 -7.66 -3.59 -26.23
C TYR A 8 -6.84 -3.10 -25.02
N LEU A 9 -6.88 -1.80 -24.71
CA LEU A 9 -6.19 -1.24 -23.54
C LEU A 9 -6.71 -1.84 -22.22
N CYS A 10 -8.02 -1.98 -22.08
CA CYS A 10 -8.60 -2.62 -20.89
C CYS A 10 -8.05 -4.03 -20.70
N ASN A 11 -8.09 -4.87 -21.74
CA ASN A 11 -7.59 -6.24 -21.64
C ASN A 11 -6.08 -6.30 -21.36
N LYS A 12 -5.30 -5.37 -21.92
CA LYS A 12 -3.86 -5.30 -21.66
C LYS A 12 -3.53 -4.87 -20.23
N LEU A 13 -4.31 -3.95 -19.66
CA LEU A 13 -4.13 -3.43 -18.30
C LEU A 13 -4.77 -4.30 -17.23
N ARG A 14 -5.66 -5.23 -17.60
CA ARG A 14 -6.36 -6.14 -16.68
C ARG A 14 -5.46 -6.76 -15.62
N PRO A 15 -4.27 -7.33 -15.91
CA PRO A 15 -3.44 -7.95 -14.87
C PRO A 15 -3.02 -6.99 -13.76
N ALA A 16 -2.91 -5.69 -14.04
CA ALA A 16 -2.53 -4.66 -13.07
C ALA A 16 -3.74 -3.91 -12.48
N MET A 17 -4.84 -3.82 -13.23
CA MET A 17 -6.00 -2.97 -12.92
C MET A 17 -7.30 -3.75 -12.64
N GLU A 18 -7.32 -5.08 -12.69
CA GLU A 18 -8.46 -5.83 -12.18
C GLU A 18 -8.44 -5.77 -10.64
N ARG A 19 -9.57 -5.40 -10.03
CA ARG A 19 -9.80 -5.60 -8.59
C ARG A 19 -10.99 -6.53 -8.43
N GLN A 20 -11.07 -7.13 -7.25
CA GLN A 20 -12.21 -7.92 -6.83
C GLN A 20 -13.03 -7.13 -5.82
N ASP A 21 -14.30 -7.50 -5.70
CA ASP A 21 -15.16 -6.98 -4.65
C ASP A 21 -14.62 -7.37 -3.27
N THR A 22 -14.86 -6.49 -2.31
CA THR A 22 -14.50 -6.72 -0.91
C THR A 22 -15.78 -6.78 -0.08
N ALA A 23 -15.72 -7.35 1.12
CA ALA A 23 -16.85 -7.38 2.05
C ALA A 23 -17.44 -5.98 2.37
N PHE A 24 -16.68 -4.91 2.13
CA PHE A 24 -17.09 -3.54 2.41
C PHE A 24 -17.48 -2.74 1.17
N ARG A 25 -17.11 -3.17 -0.04
CA ARG A 25 -17.33 -2.39 -1.27
C ARG A 25 -17.21 -3.23 -2.54
N VAL A 26 -18.09 -2.95 -3.49
CA VAL A 26 -18.00 -3.37 -4.90
C VAL A 26 -16.89 -2.59 -5.61
N CYS A 27 -15.99 -3.29 -6.28
CA CYS A 27 -14.87 -2.70 -6.97
C CYS A 27 -15.34 -1.86 -8.17
N ILE A 28 -14.60 -0.79 -8.46
CA ILE A 28 -14.84 0.00 -9.67
C ILE A 28 -14.52 -0.90 -10.88
N PRO A 29 -15.46 -1.13 -11.82
CA PRO A 29 -15.22 -1.99 -12.97
C PRO A 29 -13.98 -1.58 -13.77
N LEU A 30 -13.22 -2.57 -14.28
CA LEU A 30 -11.97 -2.35 -15.01
C LEU A 30 -12.07 -1.27 -16.08
N LYS A 31 -13.10 -1.34 -16.94
CA LYS A 31 -13.34 -0.34 -17.98
C LYS A 31 -13.37 1.06 -17.35
N LYS A 32 -14.22 1.27 -16.35
CA LYS A 32 -14.35 2.56 -15.67
C LYS A 32 -13.03 3.04 -15.04
N ARG A 33 -12.23 2.15 -14.43
CA ARG A 33 -10.88 2.49 -13.93
C ARG A 33 -9.94 2.96 -15.05
N VAL A 34 -9.92 2.27 -16.18
CA VAL A 34 -9.09 2.61 -17.35
C VAL A 34 -9.54 3.95 -17.93
N ALA A 35 -10.85 4.19 -18.04
CA ALA A 35 -11.38 5.50 -18.48
C ALA A 35 -10.95 6.63 -17.54
N ILE A 36 -11.07 6.44 -16.22
CA ILE A 36 -10.62 7.42 -15.22
C ILE A 36 -9.11 7.71 -15.38
N ALA A 37 -8.28 6.68 -15.52
CA ALA A 37 -6.84 6.83 -15.68
C ALA A 37 -6.48 7.59 -16.97
N LEU A 38 -7.07 7.21 -18.10
CA LEU A 38 -6.87 7.90 -19.37
C LEU A 38 -7.33 9.37 -19.30
N TRP A 39 -8.48 9.62 -18.66
CA TRP A 39 -8.99 10.99 -18.48
C TRP A 39 -8.06 11.84 -17.62
N LYS A 40 -7.56 11.28 -16.51
CA LYS A 40 -6.60 11.94 -15.63
C LYS A 40 -5.32 12.29 -16.37
N LEU A 41 -4.78 11.36 -17.17
CA LEU A 41 -3.58 11.57 -17.97
C LEU A 41 -3.78 12.60 -19.08
N ALA A 42 -4.95 12.59 -19.73
CA ALA A 42 -5.23 13.50 -20.84
C ALA A 42 -5.54 14.94 -20.38
N THR A 43 -6.23 15.11 -19.25
CA THR A 43 -6.77 16.42 -18.84
C THR A 43 -6.08 17.02 -17.61
N GLY A 44 -5.31 16.22 -16.87
CA GLY A 44 -4.70 16.64 -15.60
C GLY A 44 -5.70 16.93 -14.47
N SER A 45 -7.01 16.80 -14.72
CA SER A 45 -8.09 17.24 -13.83
C SER A 45 -7.98 16.65 -12.41
N GLU A 46 -8.40 17.40 -11.40
CA GLU A 46 -8.42 16.94 -10.02
C GLU A 46 -9.35 15.74 -9.82
N TYR A 47 -9.01 14.89 -8.85
CA TYR A 47 -9.81 13.69 -8.53
C TYR A 47 -11.25 14.01 -8.15
N ARG A 48 -11.53 15.21 -7.60
CA ARG A 48 -12.88 15.67 -7.29
C ARG A 48 -13.74 15.79 -8.55
N SER A 49 -13.23 16.48 -9.57
CA SER A 49 -13.93 16.66 -10.85
C SER A 49 -14.11 15.33 -11.58
N ILE A 50 -13.10 14.45 -11.51
CA ILE A 50 -13.19 13.09 -12.05
C ILE A 50 -14.25 12.28 -11.31
N GLY A 51 -14.30 12.35 -9.98
CA GLY A 51 -15.32 11.65 -9.19
C GLY A 51 -16.74 12.07 -9.59
N HIS A 52 -16.97 13.37 -9.76
CA HIS A 52 -18.25 13.90 -10.24
C HIS A 52 -18.58 13.40 -11.67
N LEU A 53 -17.62 13.48 -12.59
CA LEU A 53 -17.81 13.09 -14.00
C LEU A 53 -18.14 11.61 -14.17
N PHE A 54 -17.48 10.74 -13.40
CA PHE A 54 -17.65 9.29 -13.51
C PHE A 54 -18.70 8.74 -12.53
N GLY A 55 -19.39 9.57 -11.74
CA GLY A 55 -20.38 9.11 -10.75
C GLY A 55 -19.77 8.17 -9.71
N GLU A 56 -18.52 8.44 -9.31
CA GLU A 56 -17.85 7.76 -8.21
C GLU A 56 -18.00 8.59 -6.94
N ASN A 57 -18.14 7.94 -5.79
CA ASN A 57 -18.23 8.63 -4.51
C ASN A 57 -16.87 9.24 -4.17
N HIS A 58 -16.63 10.46 -4.63
CA HIS A 58 -15.38 11.22 -4.44
C HIS A 58 -14.97 11.33 -2.97
N CYS A 59 -15.93 11.27 -2.05
CA CYS A 59 -15.74 11.20 -0.61
C CYS A 59 -14.83 10.04 -0.18
N ASP A 60 -14.85 8.90 -0.89
CA ASP A 60 -13.98 7.76 -0.58
C ASP A 60 -12.49 8.11 -0.73
N TYR A 61 -12.17 9.08 -1.60
CA TYR A 61 -10.79 9.51 -1.82
C TYR A 61 -10.42 10.68 -0.90
N PHE A 62 -11.37 11.23 -0.16
CA PHE A 62 -11.15 12.34 0.75
C PHE A 62 -10.53 11.83 2.04
N ASN A 63 -9.29 12.22 2.31
CA ASN A 63 -8.59 11.77 3.50
C ASN A 63 -8.86 12.68 4.72
N CYS A 64 -8.36 12.27 5.88
CA CYS A 64 -8.49 13.02 7.13
C CYS A 64 -7.74 14.38 7.13
N LYS A 65 -6.91 14.66 6.11
CA LYS A 65 -6.22 15.94 5.93
C LYS A 65 -7.02 16.93 5.07
N GLY A 66 -8.20 16.55 4.59
CA GLY A 66 -9.10 17.44 3.88
C GLY A 66 -8.84 17.55 2.38
N TRP A 67 -8.14 16.58 1.78
CA TRP A 67 -7.90 16.56 0.33
C TRP A 67 -8.11 15.17 -0.29
N HIS A 68 -8.40 15.15 -1.59
CA HIS A 68 -8.55 13.90 -2.35
C HIS A 68 -7.19 13.26 -2.58
N SER A 69 -7.05 11.98 -2.24
CA SER A 69 -5.81 11.24 -2.36
C SER A 69 -6.07 9.77 -2.71
N ILE A 70 -5.04 9.16 -3.30
CA ILE A 70 -4.96 7.72 -3.52
C ILE A 70 -3.80 7.19 -2.68
N PHE A 71 -3.95 6.00 -2.12
CA PHE A 71 -2.89 5.33 -1.40
C PHE A 71 -1.85 4.75 -2.37
N LEU A 72 -0.59 4.90 -1.96
CA LEU A 72 0.57 4.22 -2.50
C LEU A 72 1.25 3.50 -1.33
N GLN A 73 1.28 2.17 -1.40
CA GLN A 73 2.05 1.32 -0.50
C GLN A 73 3.32 0.88 -1.23
N GLY A 74 4.46 1.05 -0.59
CA GLY A 74 5.76 0.60 -1.09
C GLY A 74 6.50 -0.20 -0.02
N VAL A 75 7.10 -1.32 -0.43
CA VAL A 75 8.08 -2.06 0.37
C VAL A 75 9.43 -1.84 -0.29
N VAL A 76 10.39 -1.34 0.47
CA VAL A 76 11.76 -1.10 0.01
C VAL A 76 12.75 -1.77 0.95
N ASP A 77 13.91 -2.13 0.41
CA ASP A 77 15.05 -2.54 1.24
C ASP A 77 15.84 -1.35 1.77
N GLY A 78 16.87 -1.63 2.58
CA GLY A 78 17.76 -0.59 3.14
C GLY A 78 18.59 0.17 2.10
N LYS A 79 18.58 -0.24 0.82
CA LYS A 79 19.20 0.48 -0.30
C LYS A 79 18.20 1.34 -1.07
N GLY A 80 16.93 1.30 -0.69
CA GLY A 80 15.85 2.02 -1.35
C GLY A 80 15.33 1.36 -2.62
N LEU A 81 15.66 0.08 -2.86
CA LEU A 81 15.11 -0.65 -3.99
C LEU A 81 13.71 -1.15 -3.66
N PHE A 82 12.75 -0.96 -4.56
CA PHE A 82 11.39 -1.44 -4.39
C PHE A 82 11.31 -2.97 -4.56
N TRP A 83 10.71 -3.61 -3.58
CA TRP A 83 10.38 -5.04 -3.57
C TRP A 83 8.89 -5.29 -3.87
N ASN A 84 8.03 -4.34 -3.50
CA ASN A 84 6.62 -4.34 -3.85
C ASN A 84 6.08 -2.91 -3.92
N VAL A 85 5.18 -2.68 -4.87
CA VAL A 85 4.41 -1.44 -4.98
C VAL A 85 2.95 -1.81 -5.19
N PHE A 86 2.07 -1.24 -4.37
CA PHE A 86 0.63 -1.42 -4.45
C PHE A 86 -0.06 -0.06 -4.38
N ALA A 87 -0.87 0.29 -5.37
CA ALA A 87 -1.46 1.63 -5.48
C ALA A 87 -2.92 1.62 -5.93
N GLY A 88 -3.57 2.77 -5.73
CA GLY A 88 -4.90 3.07 -6.26
C GLY A 88 -6.05 2.75 -5.31
N MET A 89 -5.75 2.56 -4.02
CA MET A 89 -6.79 2.49 -2.99
C MET A 89 -7.25 3.90 -2.59
N PRO A 90 -8.51 4.10 -2.18
CA PRO A 90 -9.01 5.41 -1.77
C PRO A 90 -8.31 5.95 -0.52
N GLY A 91 -7.96 7.23 -0.50
CA GLY A 91 -7.21 7.90 0.57
C GLY A 91 -7.92 7.98 1.94
N SER A 92 -9.21 7.64 2.02
CA SER A 92 -9.93 7.53 3.29
C SER A 92 -9.62 6.23 4.06
N LEU A 93 -9.04 5.22 3.41
CA LEU A 93 -8.78 3.94 4.04
C LEU A 93 -7.68 4.02 5.09
N HIS A 94 -7.71 3.10 6.06
CA HIS A 94 -6.64 3.00 7.04
C HIS A 94 -5.47 2.16 6.49
N ASP A 95 -4.23 2.49 6.88
CA ASP A 95 -3.02 1.81 6.41
C ASP A 95 -3.10 0.28 6.53
N ALA A 96 -3.56 -0.21 7.69
CA ALA A 96 -3.72 -1.65 7.92
C ALA A 96 -4.77 -2.32 7.01
N GLN A 97 -5.81 -1.57 6.58
CA GLN A 97 -6.78 -2.07 5.61
C GLN A 97 -6.15 -2.15 4.21
N VAL A 98 -5.40 -1.12 3.81
CA VAL A 98 -4.67 -1.12 2.53
C VAL A 98 -3.70 -2.30 2.46
N LEU A 99 -2.95 -2.56 3.54
CA LEU A 99 -2.07 -3.72 3.62
C LEU A 99 -2.84 -5.03 3.41
N ARG A 100 -3.95 -5.25 4.13
CA ARG A 100 -4.75 -6.49 4.02
C ARG A 100 -5.32 -6.71 2.62
N LEU A 101 -5.62 -5.64 1.89
CA LEU A 101 -6.16 -5.69 0.53
C LEU A 101 -5.07 -5.75 -0.55
N SER A 102 -3.81 -5.56 -0.18
CA SER A 102 -2.69 -5.60 -1.10
C SER A 102 -2.28 -7.04 -1.45
N THR A 103 -1.67 -7.21 -2.62
CA THR A 103 -1.06 -8.48 -3.03
C THR A 103 0.07 -8.89 -2.09
N LEU A 104 0.71 -7.94 -1.41
CA LEU A 104 1.77 -8.21 -0.44
C LEU A 104 1.25 -9.08 0.71
N TRP A 105 0.05 -8.80 1.23
CA TRP A 105 -0.52 -9.58 2.33
C TRP A 105 -0.65 -11.05 1.95
N GLU A 106 -1.19 -11.32 0.76
CA GLU A 106 -1.35 -12.68 0.26
C GLU A 106 0.00 -13.37 0.06
N LEU A 107 0.95 -12.71 -0.62
CA LEU A 107 2.26 -13.29 -0.92
C LEU A 107 3.07 -13.57 0.34
N ALA A 108 3.08 -12.63 1.29
CA ALA A 108 3.84 -12.76 2.52
C ALA A 108 3.21 -13.77 3.49
N SER A 109 1.87 -13.85 3.56
CA SER A 109 1.18 -14.84 4.40
C SER A 109 1.37 -16.27 3.91
N ARG A 110 1.60 -16.47 2.60
CA ARG A 110 1.95 -17.78 2.02
C ARG A 110 3.39 -18.21 2.30
N GLY A 111 4.22 -17.33 2.87
CA GLY A 111 5.61 -17.63 3.26
C GLY A 111 6.64 -17.61 2.12
N ASN A 112 6.23 -17.33 0.88
CA ASN A 112 7.11 -17.40 -0.30
C ASN A 112 7.59 -16.03 -0.82
N TYR A 113 7.23 -14.94 -0.13
CA TYR A 113 7.58 -13.59 -0.57
C TYR A 113 8.98 -13.17 -0.12
N LEU A 114 9.35 -13.50 1.12
CA LEU A 114 10.63 -13.15 1.70
C LEU A 114 11.65 -14.29 1.50
N PRO A 115 12.95 -13.99 1.32
CA PRO A 115 13.97 -15.02 1.21
C PRO A 115 13.98 -15.96 2.42
N ALA A 116 14.10 -17.26 2.16
CA ALA A 116 14.12 -18.30 3.20
C ALA A 116 15.41 -18.32 4.03
N CYS A 117 16.40 -17.48 3.71
CA CYS A 117 17.66 -17.45 4.44
C CYS A 117 17.47 -16.81 5.83
N THR A 118 18.07 -17.46 6.82
CA THR A 118 18.05 -17.02 8.21
C THR A 118 19.46 -16.70 8.70
N ARG A 119 19.56 -15.85 9.71
CA ARG A 119 20.79 -15.51 10.40
C ARG A 119 20.61 -15.76 11.89
N ASN A 120 21.60 -16.41 12.51
CA ASN A 120 21.62 -16.57 13.95
C ASN A 120 21.97 -15.22 14.61
N ILE A 121 21.06 -14.70 15.42
CA ILE A 121 21.19 -13.46 16.18
C ILE A 121 20.89 -13.81 17.63
N GLY A 122 21.94 -13.84 18.48
CA GLY A 122 21.79 -14.13 19.90
C GLY A 122 21.17 -15.51 20.20
N GLY A 123 21.44 -16.51 19.36
CA GLY A 123 20.88 -17.86 19.49
C GLY A 123 19.53 -18.06 18.78
N VAL A 124 18.95 -17.00 18.22
CA VAL A 124 17.68 -17.06 17.49
C VAL A 124 17.95 -17.03 15.98
N ASN A 125 17.41 -17.99 15.22
CA ASN A 125 17.45 -17.97 13.77
C ASN A 125 16.40 -16.99 13.23
N ALA A 126 16.83 -15.77 12.90
CA ALA A 126 15.98 -14.72 12.38
C ALA A 126 16.04 -14.67 10.84
N GLY A 127 14.87 -14.69 10.19
CA GLY A 127 14.75 -14.49 8.75
C GLY A 127 14.69 -13.02 8.36
N TYR A 128 14.18 -12.78 7.15
CA TYR A 128 13.78 -11.44 6.71
C TYR A 128 12.42 -11.08 7.28
N TYR A 129 12.26 -9.81 7.64
CA TYR A 129 11.00 -9.25 8.12
C TYR A 129 10.76 -7.90 7.45
N ILE A 130 9.50 -7.59 7.19
CA ILE A 130 9.07 -6.25 6.80
C ILE A 130 8.89 -5.42 8.08
N LEU A 131 9.29 -4.14 8.05
CA LEU A 131 9.10 -3.21 9.15
C LEU A 131 7.91 -2.30 8.86
N GLY A 132 6.84 -2.44 9.64
CA GLY A 132 5.65 -1.60 9.57
C GLY A 132 5.67 -0.46 10.59
N ASP A 133 4.75 0.49 10.42
CA ASP A 133 4.33 1.41 11.48
C ASP A 133 3.57 0.72 12.63
N SER A 134 3.21 1.51 13.63
CA SER A 134 2.45 1.06 14.80
C SER A 134 0.97 0.75 14.51
N ALA A 135 0.44 1.15 13.36
CA ALA A 135 -0.94 0.90 12.97
C ALA A 135 -1.13 -0.52 12.37
N TYR A 136 -0.08 -1.08 11.76
CA TYR A 136 -0.14 -2.43 11.21
C TYR A 136 -0.28 -3.53 12.26
N PRO A 137 -0.87 -4.69 11.92
CA PRO A 137 -0.87 -5.86 12.80
C PRO A 137 0.52 -6.53 12.82
N LEU A 138 0.92 -7.08 13.97
CA LEU A 138 2.11 -7.94 14.06
C LEU A 138 1.84 -9.26 13.30
N GLN A 139 2.78 -9.72 12.48
CA GLN A 139 2.72 -10.99 11.75
C GLN A 139 4.07 -11.73 11.82
N ASN A 140 4.10 -13.00 11.42
CA ASN A 140 5.35 -13.76 11.29
C ASN A 140 6.32 -13.19 10.23
N TRP A 141 5.84 -12.33 9.34
CA TRP A 141 6.63 -11.63 8.31
C TRP A 141 6.64 -10.10 8.46
N LEU A 142 5.90 -9.54 9.43
CA LEU A 142 5.75 -8.08 9.65
C LEU A 142 5.99 -7.73 11.12
N LEU A 143 7.07 -6.99 11.36
CA LEU A 143 7.39 -6.42 12.66
C LEU A 143 6.84 -4.99 12.77
N LYS A 144 6.44 -4.62 13.97
CA LYS A 144 5.97 -3.27 14.31
C LYS A 144 6.63 -2.77 15.59
N PRO A 145 6.65 -1.45 15.83
CA PRO A 145 7.02 -0.90 17.14
C PRO A 145 6.12 -1.45 18.25
N PHE A 146 6.67 -1.55 19.47
CA PHE A 146 5.86 -1.75 20.67
C PHE A 146 4.90 -0.56 20.86
N PRO A 147 3.64 -0.80 21.25
CA PRO A 147 2.69 0.27 21.53
C PRO A 147 3.19 1.14 22.68
N ASP A 148 3.28 2.44 22.46
CA ASP A 148 3.69 3.39 23.50
C ASP A 148 2.50 3.76 24.38
N THR A 149 2.33 3.03 25.48
CA THR A 149 1.33 3.30 26.52
C THR A 149 1.91 4.12 27.68
N GLY A 150 3.09 4.73 27.49
CA GLY A 150 3.82 5.45 28.54
C GLY A 150 4.58 4.56 29.51
N ARG A 151 4.64 3.24 29.26
CA ARG A 151 5.31 2.24 30.12
C ARG A 151 6.35 1.39 29.38
N LEU A 152 6.94 1.91 28.31
CA LEU A 152 7.96 1.19 27.55
C LEU A 152 9.24 1.02 28.37
N THR A 153 9.78 -0.20 28.38
CA THR A 153 11.10 -0.46 28.96
C THR A 153 12.22 0.21 28.14
N ALA A 154 13.40 0.39 28.73
CA ALA A 154 14.55 0.96 28.01
C ALA A 154 14.88 0.17 26.72
N GLU A 155 14.78 -1.16 26.76
CA GLU A 155 14.99 -2.02 25.61
C GLU A 155 13.93 -1.81 24.52
N GLN A 156 12.65 -1.70 24.90
CA GLN A 156 11.57 -1.43 23.97
C GLN A 156 11.70 -0.04 23.32
N GLN A 157 12.17 0.96 24.08
CA GLN A 157 12.48 2.28 23.54
C GLN A 157 13.62 2.23 22.52
N ILE A 158 14.70 1.49 22.82
CA ILE A 158 15.82 1.28 21.88
C ILE A 158 15.32 0.58 20.61
N TYR A 159 14.51 -0.46 20.75
CA TYR A 159 13.90 -1.18 19.63
C TYR A 159 13.03 -0.27 18.77
N ASN A 160 12.08 0.46 19.38
CA ASN A 160 11.19 1.39 18.67
C ASN A 160 12.00 2.45 17.93
N ARG A 161 13.02 3.02 18.58
CA ARG A 161 13.93 3.99 17.95
C ARG A 161 14.65 3.41 16.73
N ASN A 162 15.13 2.18 16.81
CA ASN A 162 15.82 1.52 15.70
C ASN A 162 14.86 1.22 14.53
N ILE A 163 13.64 0.73 14.82
CA ILE A 163 12.61 0.55 13.79
C ILE A 163 12.27 1.87 13.11
N CYS A 164 12.05 2.94 13.88
CA CYS A 164 11.71 4.25 13.32
C CYS A 164 12.84 4.75 12.40
N ARG A 165 14.11 4.62 12.82
CA ARG A 165 15.26 5.00 11.99
C ARG A 165 15.37 4.19 10.69
N ALA A 166 15.11 2.88 10.75
CA ALA A 166 15.13 2.03 9.55
C ALA A 166 14.04 2.44 8.55
N ARG A 167 12.86 2.85 9.04
CA ARG A 167 11.73 3.30 8.21
C ARG A 167 11.96 4.64 7.50
N VAL A 168 12.88 5.49 7.98
CA VAL A 168 13.21 6.78 7.33
C VAL A 168 13.61 6.62 5.86
N VAL A 169 14.18 5.46 5.47
CA VAL A 169 14.53 5.18 4.06
C VAL A 169 13.30 5.24 3.15
N VAL A 170 12.17 4.70 3.60
CA VAL A 170 10.89 4.76 2.86
C VAL A 170 10.38 6.19 2.77
N GLU A 171 10.46 6.94 3.88
CA GLU A 171 9.93 8.31 3.95
C GLU A 171 10.66 9.26 2.99
N LYS A 172 11.98 9.09 2.83
CA LYS A 172 12.76 9.91 1.87
C LYS A 172 12.38 9.62 0.42
N LEU A 173 12.16 8.35 0.06
CA LEU A 173 11.88 7.94 -1.32
C LEU A 173 10.50 8.34 -1.85
N LEU A 174 9.56 8.70 -0.96
CA LEU A 174 8.20 9.07 -1.34
C LEU A 174 7.98 10.60 -1.36
N VAL A 175 8.97 11.37 -0.89
CA VAL A 175 8.89 12.83 -0.76
C VAL A 175 9.81 13.56 -1.77
N ASP A 176 10.85 12.89 -2.25
CA ASP A 176 11.75 13.36 -3.32
C ASP A 176 11.34 12.82 -4.71
#